data_AF-A0A6H1MX57-F1
#
_entry.id   AF-A0A6H1MX57-F1
#
_cell.length_a   1.000
_cell.length_b   1.000
_cell.length_c   1.000
_cell.angle_alpha   90.00
_cell.angle_beta   90.00
_cell.angle_gamma   90.00
#
_symmetry.space_group_name_H-M   'P 1'
#
loop_
_entity.id
_entity.type
_entity.pdbx_description
1 polymer ?
#
loop_
_entity_poly.entity_id
_entity_poly.type
_entity_poly.pdbx_seq_one_letter_code
_entity_poly.pdbx_strand_id
1 'polypeptide(L)'
;MTVDDVRAHLTAEHFLDGRVPSRTTVADRLAGVKLDEDFVEAVADVCSRDAAERERLLQEARALRAGQGHFHPQPGPEPLPPGPIGPSARAELAEELVQVQRRTLEVHDKLLRAWERAADLERERGNANRMVVVLLTMVDKLHRDTASLTAERDRLRRYERRPDLLEKVRERLARSEIQRKKAEDELKRARSERHKADRLAEQAAEQVRALTEELERLRHRSGQPDNSPLQAVLTRRSTSRETADADADDIDEALAKAARYLDDGAQRLERFAQDLREDNPPTACSPCRSSPNQTKPVTVTPSMRRPASNT
;
A
#
# COMPACT_ATOMS: atom_id res chain seq x y z
N MET A 1 -44.73 -3.71 -3.51
CA MET A 1 -44.29 -2.69 -4.46
C MET A 1 -42.89 -2.28 -4.07
N THR A 2 -41.89 -2.51 -4.92
CA THR A 2 -40.49 -2.14 -4.68
C THR A 2 -40.25 -0.69 -5.08
N VAL A 3 -39.12 -0.10 -4.66
CA VAL A 3 -38.72 1.26 -5.07
C VAL A 3 -38.61 1.39 -6.60
N ASP A 4 -38.15 0.32 -7.25
CA ASP A 4 -38.04 0.27 -8.71
C ASP A 4 -39.42 0.22 -9.38
N ASP A 5 -40.40 -0.46 -8.77
CA ASP A 5 -41.80 -0.47 -9.25
C ASP A 5 -42.43 0.92 -9.13
N VAL A 6 -42.25 1.61 -8.00
CA VAL A 6 -42.75 2.98 -7.80
C VAL A 6 -42.18 3.90 -8.88
N ARG A 7 -40.85 3.88 -9.05
CA ARG A 7 -40.15 4.74 -10.01
C ARG A 7 -40.61 4.50 -11.45
N ALA A 8 -40.85 3.25 -11.84
CA ALA A 8 -41.26 2.90 -13.20
C ALA A 8 -42.63 3.50 -13.59
N HIS A 9 -43.49 3.77 -12.62
CA HIS A 9 -44.85 4.30 -12.83
C HIS A 9 -44.94 5.82 -12.62
N LEU A 10 -43.87 6.48 -12.17
CA LEU A 10 -43.82 7.93 -12.05
C LEU A 10 -43.59 8.57 -13.43
N THR A 11 -44.52 9.42 -13.87
CA THR A 11 -44.40 10.21 -15.10
C THR A 11 -44.03 11.66 -14.79
N ALA A 12 -43.56 12.38 -15.80
CA ALA A 12 -43.22 13.80 -15.67
C ALA A 12 -44.43 14.67 -15.31
N GLU A 13 -45.65 14.21 -15.61
CA GLU A 13 -46.90 14.92 -15.38
C GLU A 13 -47.27 15.00 -13.89
N HIS A 14 -46.70 14.13 -13.06
CA HIS A 14 -46.94 14.14 -11.62
C HIS A 14 -46.14 15.21 -10.85
N PHE A 15 -45.25 15.94 -11.52
CA PHE A 15 -44.34 16.90 -10.88
C PHE A 15 -44.47 18.28 -11.53
N LEU A 16 -44.60 19.34 -10.73
CA LEU A 16 -44.69 20.71 -11.24
C LEU A 16 -43.45 21.13 -12.06
N ASP A 17 -42.28 20.56 -11.73
CA ASP A 17 -41.02 20.78 -12.44
C ASP A 17 -40.90 19.97 -13.76
N GLY A 18 -41.88 19.11 -14.07
CA GLY A 18 -41.91 18.29 -15.29
C GLY A 18 -40.80 17.24 -15.37
N ARG A 19 -40.18 16.87 -14.25
CA ARG A 19 -39.05 15.92 -14.20
C ARG A 19 -39.29 14.81 -13.19
N VAL A 20 -39.07 13.56 -13.61
CA VAL A 20 -39.14 12.39 -12.73
C VAL A 20 -37.87 12.30 -11.87
N PRO A 21 -37.98 12.20 -10.54
CA PRO A 21 -36.83 12.07 -9.64
C PRO A 21 -35.95 10.85 -9.94
N SER A 22 -34.65 10.96 -9.62
CA SER A 22 -33.72 9.84 -9.74
C SER A 22 -34.07 8.72 -8.74
N ARG A 23 -33.62 7.48 -9.00
CA ARG A 23 -33.87 6.32 -8.11
C ARG A 23 -33.45 6.58 -6.67
N THR A 24 -32.27 7.15 -6.47
CA THR A 24 -31.76 7.52 -5.15
C THR A 24 -32.65 8.56 -4.49
N THR A 25 -33.10 9.56 -5.24
CA THR A 25 -34.02 10.59 -4.75
C THR A 25 -35.38 10.02 -4.34
N VAL A 26 -35.93 9.06 -5.11
CA VAL A 26 -37.18 8.37 -4.75
C VAL A 26 -36.99 7.57 -3.45
N ALA A 27 -35.87 6.85 -3.30
CA ALA A 27 -35.57 6.10 -2.09
C ALA A 27 -35.45 7.01 -0.86
N ASP A 28 -34.76 8.14 -0.98
CA ASP A 28 -34.59 9.13 0.09
C ASP A 28 -35.94 9.75 0.50
N ARG A 29 -36.79 10.10 -0.48
CA ARG A 29 -38.12 10.66 -0.22
C ARG A 29 -39.07 9.66 0.45
N LEU A 30 -39.03 8.39 0.03
CA LEU A 30 -39.78 7.30 0.69
C LEU A 30 -39.28 7.04 2.12
N ALA A 31 -38.00 7.31 2.40
CA ALA A 31 -37.44 7.29 3.76
C ALA A 31 -37.80 8.54 4.59
N GLY A 32 -38.59 9.48 4.04
CA GLY A 32 -39.05 10.68 4.72
C GLY A 32 -38.13 11.89 4.59
N VAL A 33 -37.10 11.84 3.75
CA VAL A 33 -36.18 12.96 3.53
C VAL A 33 -36.74 13.92 2.48
N LYS A 34 -36.97 15.19 2.87
CA LYS A 34 -37.45 16.27 1.98
C LYS A 34 -38.73 15.92 1.20
N LEU A 35 -39.75 15.44 1.92
CA LEU A 35 -41.03 15.05 1.35
C LEU A 35 -41.87 16.27 0.93
N ASP A 36 -42.01 16.45 -0.38
CA ASP A 36 -42.84 17.46 -1.04
C ASP A 36 -44.28 16.95 -1.28
N GLU A 37 -45.22 17.87 -1.49
CA GLU A 37 -46.64 17.54 -1.71
C GLU A 37 -46.86 16.86 -3.06
N ASP A 38 -46.23 17.36 -4.13
CA ASP A 38 -46.25 16.77 -5.47
C ASP A 38 -45.85 15.29 -5.46
N PHE A 39 -44.84 14.92 -4.68
CA PHE A 39 -44.40 13.52 -4.60
C PHE A 39 -45.38 12.64 -3.82
N VAL A 40 -46.03 13.17 -2.78
CA VAL A 40 -47.08 12.43 -2.06
C VAL A 40 -48.27 12.18 -2.98
N GLU A 41 -48.66 13.17 -3.78
CA GLU A 41 -49.71 13.03 -4.80
C GLU A 41 -49.31 12.02 -5.87
N ALA A 42 -48.11 12.14 -6.44
CA ALA A 42 -47.58 11.20 -7.41
C ALA A 42 -47.57 9.74 -6.89
N VAL A 43 -47.23 9.53 -5.61
CA VAL A 43 -47.22 8.20 -4.99
C VAL A 43 -48.66 7.71 -4.74
N ALA A 44 -49.58 8.58 -4.34
CA ALA A 44 -50.99 8.22 -4.18
C ALA A 44 -51.61 7.82 -5.53
N ASP A 45 -51.24 8.50 -6.61
CA ASP A 45 -51.73 8.23 -7.97
C ASP A 45 -51.22 6.86 -8.46
N VAL A 46 -49.94 6.56 -8.24
CA VAL A 46 -49.35 5.27 -8.62
C VAL A 46 -49.87 4.12 -7.75
N CYS A 47 -50.18 4.38 -6.46
CA CYS A 47 -50.61 3.35 -5.52
C CYS A 47 -52.12 3.09 -5.54
N SER A 48 -52.93 3.93 -6.20
CA SER A 48 -54.39 3.81 -6.22
C SER A 48 -54.89 3.14 -7.49
N ARG A 49 -55.99 2.40 -7.37
CA ARG A 49 -56.65 1.73 -8.52
C ARG A 49 -57.84 2.53 -9.04
N ASP A 50 -58.40 3.40 -8.22
CA ASP A 50 -59.51 4.27 -8.56
C ASP A 50 -59.41 5.65 -7.85
N ALA A 51 -60.23 6.60 -8.32
CA ALA A 51 -60.23 7.97 -7.81
C ALA A 51 -60.69 8.07 -6.33
N ALA A 52 -61.48 7.11 -5.85
CA ALA A 52 -61.97 7.09 -4.47
C ALA A 52 -60.86 6.66 -3.49
N GLU A 53 -60.05 5.67 -3.88
CA GLU A 53 -58.88 5.20 -3.14
C GLU A 53 -57.78 6.26 -3.11
N ARG A 54 -57.53 6.93 -4.24
CA ARG A 54 -56.62 8.09 -4.35
C ARG A 54 -56.97 9.18 -3.33
N GLU A 55 -58.22 9.61 -3.30
CA GLU A 55 -58.68 10.66 -2.39
C GLU A 55 -58.59 10.22 -0.93
N ARG A 56 -58.88 8.95 -0.63
CA ARG A 56 -58.73 8.40 0.72
C ARG A 56 -57.27 8.42 1.19
N LEU A 57 -56.33 8.01 0.34
CA LEU A 57 -54.90 8.03 0.63
C LEU A 57 -54.37 9.45 0.84
N LEU A 58 -54.81 10.41 0.02
CA LEU A 58 -54.45 11.82 0.18
C LEU A 58 -55.02 12.43 1.47
N GLN A 59 -56.25 12.09 1.83
CA GLN A 59 -56.85 12.53 3.11
C GLN A 59 -56.10 11.96 4.31
N GLU A 60 -55.72 10.68 4.27
CA GLU A 60 -54.91 10.04 5.31
C GLU A 60 -53.51 10.67 5.41
N ALA A 61 -52.85 10.92 4.29
CA ALA A 61 -51.56 11.61 4.25
C ALA A 61 -51.64 13.04 4.82
N ARG A 62 -52.70 13.79 4.50
CA ARG A 62 -52.95 15.12 5.06
C ARG A 62 -53.20 15.06 6.57
N ALA A 63 -53.97 14.08 7.05
CA ALA A 63 -54.24 13.89 8.47
C ALA A 63 -52.95 13.54 9.25
N LEU A 64 -52.09 12.69 8.70
CA LEU A 64 -50.78 12.35 9.27
C LEU A 64 -49.85 13.57 9.31
N ARG A 65 -49.82 14.38 8.24
CA ARG A 65 -49.02 15.62 8.18
C ARG A 65 -49.53 16.71 9.15
N ALA A 66 -50.84 16.76 9.39
CA ALA A 66 -51.46 17.65 10.38
C ALA A 66 -51.30 17.15 11.83
N GLY A 67 -50.65 16.01 12.05
CA GLY A 67 -50.47 15.41 13.39
C GLY A 67 -51.76 14.84 13.99
N GLN A 68 -52.81 14.68 13.19
CA GLN A 68 -54.13 14.21 13.59
C GLN A 68 -54.34 12.70 13.34
N GLY A 69 -53.41 12.06 12.63
CA GLY A 69 -53.42 10.62 12.36
C GLY A 69 -52.36 9.86 13.15
N HIS A 70 -52.70 8.65 13.60
CA HIS A 70 -51.71 7.66 14.03
C HIS A 70 -51.34 6.80 12.82
N PHE A 71 -50.05 6.74 12.46
CA PHE A 71 -49.58 5.80 11.45
C PHE A 71 -49.73 4.38 11.98
N HIS A 72 -50.70 3.64 11.45
CA HIS A 72 -50.80 2.20 11.67
C HIS A 72 -50.10 1.50 10.50
N PRO A 73 -48.84 1.04 10.65
CA PRO A 73 -48.24 0.21 9.63
C PRO A 73 -49.13 -1.01 9.43
N GLN A 74 -49.65 -1.20 8.21
CA GLN A 74 -50.26 -2.47 7.87
C GLN A 74 -49.21 -3.56 8.10
N PRO A 75 -49.56 -4.66 8.81
CA PRO A 75 -48.66 -5.77 8.92
C PRO A 75 -48.40 -6.30 7.51
N GLY A 76 -47.17 -6.08 7.03
CA GLY A 76 -46.61 -6.94 5.99
C GLY A 76 -46.66 -8.40 6.46
N PRO A 77 -46.41 -9.39 5.57
CA PRO A 77 -46.32 -10.78 5.99
C PRO A 77 -45.46 -10.83 7.25
N GLU A 78 -46.12 -11.30 8.32
CA GLU A 78 -45.63 -11.30 9.68
C GLU A 78 -44.15 -11.72 9.64
N PRO A 79 -43.21 -10.94 10.21
CA PRO A 79 -41.88 -11.46 10.44
C PRO A 79 -42.12 -12.73 11.23
N LEU A 80 -41.76 -13.88 10.63
CA LEU A 80 -41.73 -15.16 11.32
C LEU A 80 -41.23 -14.88 12.74
N PRO A 81 -41.96 -15.34 13.79
CA PRO A 81 -41.59 -15.06 15.17
C PRO A 81 -40.09 -15.29 15.28
N PRO A 82 -39.32 -14.37 15.89
CA PRO A 82 -37.89 -14.54 15.99
C PRO A 82 -37.68 -15.94 16.55
N GLY A 83 -37.14 -16.83 15.71
CA GLY A 83 -36.63 -18.11 16.17
C GLY A 83 -35.72 -17.83 17.37
N PRO A 84 -35.52 -18.80 18.28
CA PRO A 84 -34.96 -18.58 19.61
C PRO A 84 -33.48 -18.17 19.56
N ILE A 85 -33.23 -16.95 19.11
CA ILE A 85 -31.97 -16.24 19.11
C ILE A 85 -32.22 -15.17 20.14
N GLY A 86 -31.88 -15.51 21.39
CA GLY A 86 -32.01 -14.60 22.51
C GLY A 86 -31.27 -13.28 22.25
N PRO A 87 -31.56 -12.21 23.01
CA PRO A 87 -30.85 -10.93 22.90
C PRO A 87 -29.32 -11.08 23.01
N SER A 88 -28.83 -12.14 23.66
CA SER A 88 -27.40 -12.50 23.71
C SER A 88 -26.82 -12.87 22.35
N ALA A 89 -27.51 -13.67 21.54
CA ALA A 89 -27.01 -14.12 20.24
C ALA A 89 -27.05 -13.01 19.17
N ARG A 90 -27.92 -12.01 19.32
CA ARG A 90 -27.85 -10.77 18.51
C ARG A 90 -26.67 -9.89 18.89
N ALA A 91 -26.33 -9.80 20.18
CA ALA A 91 -25.16 -9.06 20.66
C ALA A 91 -23.85 -9.74 20.22
N GLU A 92 -23.76 -11.07 20.31
CA GLU A 92 -22.63 -11.87 19.83
C GLU A 92 -22.40 -11.69 18.32
N LEU A 93 -23.47 -11.71 17.52
CA LEU A 93 -23.38 -11.45 16.08
C LEU A 93 -22.92 -10.02 15.76
N ALA A 94 -23.40 -9.02 16.52
CA ALA A 94 -22.96 -7.64 16.35
C ALA A 94 -21.49 -7.46 16.73
N GLU A 95 -21.02 -8.12 17.78
CA GLU A 95 -19.60 -8.13 18.17
C GLU A 95 -18.73 -8.80 17.11
N GLU A 96 -19.16 -9.93 16.54
CA GLU A 96 -18.45 -10.61 15.46
C GLU A 96 -18.33 -9.72 14.21
N LEU A 97 -19.42 -9.04 13.82
CA LEU A 97 -19.41 -8.08 12.71
C LEU A 97 -18.45 -6.90 12.96
N VAL A 98 -18.47 -6.34 14.17
CA VAL A 98 -17.55 -5.24 14.54
C VAL A 98 -16.09 -5.73 14.51
N GLN A 99 -15.81 -6.97 14.95
CA GLN A 99 -14.47 -7.55 14.88
C GLN A 99 -14.01 -7.76 13.44
N VAL A 100 -14.88 -8.26 12.55
CA VAL A 100 -14.58 -8.42 11.12
C VAL A 100 -14.33 -7.07 10.46
N GLN A 101 -15.13 -6.04 10.79
CA GLN A 101 -14.95 -4.69 10.27
C GLN A 101 -13.64 -4.07 10.74
N ARG A 102 -13.30 -4.18 12.03
CA ARG A 102 -12.02 -3.71 12.57
C ARG A 102 -10.84 -4.38 11.87
N ARG A 103 -10.89 -5.70 11.73
CA ARG A 103 -9.84 -6.46 11.01
C ARG A 103 -9.73 -6.01 9.55
N THR A 104 -10.84 -5.76 8.88
CA THR A 104 -10.83 -5.29 7.48
C THR A 104 -10.21 -3.90 7.35
N LEU A 105 -10.51 -2.98 8.28
CA LEU A 105 -9.89 -1.66 8.34
C LEU A 105 -8.38 -1.75 8.62
N GLU A 106 -7.98 -2.57 9.60
CA GLU A 106 -6.56 -2.79 9.94
C GLU A 106 -5.77 -3.32 8.74
N VAL A 107 -6.32 -4.26 7.96
CA VAL A 107 -5.64 -4.78 6.77
C VAL A 107 -5.61 -3.73 5.64
N HIS A 108 -6.65 -2.90 5.47
CA HIS A 108 -6.60 -1.78 4.51
C HIS A 108 -5.51 -0.76 4.88
N ASP A 109 -5.40 -0.39 6.16
CA ASP A 109 -4.37 0.54 6.63
C ASP A 109 -2.97 -0.03 6.40
N LYS A 110 -2.77 -1.33 6.70
CA LYS A 110 -1.52 -2.04 6.39
C LYS A 110 -1.22 -2.05 4.90
N LEU A 111 -2.22 -2.27 4.06
CA LEU A 111 -2.06 -2.27 2.61
C LEU A 111 -1.64 -0.87 2.11
N LEU A 112 -2.28 0.20 2.56
CA LEU A 112 -1.92 1.57 2.18
C LEU A 112 -0.47 1.89 2.55
N ARG A 113 -0.04 1.53 3.78
CA ARG A 113 1.36 1.69 4.20
C ARG A 113 2.32 0.86 3.35
N ALA A 114 1.96 -0.38 3.03
CA ALA A 114 2.79 -1.24 2.19
C ALA A 114 2.95 -0.68 0.76
N TRP A 115 1.89 -0.09 0.20
CA TRP A 115 1.94 0.57 -1.11
C TRP A 115 2.84 1.81 -1.09
N GLU A 116 2.74 2.65 -0.07
CA GLU A 116 3.60 3.82 0.09
C GLU A 116 5.08 3.41 0.19
N ARG A 117 5.39 2.43 1.06
CA ARG A 117 6.75 1.88 1.21
C ARG A 117 7.27 1.27 -0.11
N ALA A 118 6.44 0.53 -0.84
CA ALA A 118 6.82 -0.03 -2.13
C ALA A 118 7.13 1.07 -3.17
N ALA A 119 6.32 2.14 -3.20
CA ALA A 119 6.57 3.27 -4.08
C ALA A 119 7.86 4.03 -3.73
N ASP A 120 8.16 4.19 -2.44
CA ASP A 120 9.39 4.82 -1.98
C ASP A 120 10.63 3.97 -2.31
N LEU A 121 10.56 2.65 -2.09
CA LEU A 121 11.61 1.71 -2.47
C LEU A 121 11.89 1.71 -3.98
N GLU A 122 10.85 1.80 -4.81
CA GLU A 122 11.02 1.90 -6.26
C GLU A 122 11.75 3.19 -6.67
N ARG A 123 11.47 4.32 -5.98
CA ARG A 123 12.21 5.57 -6.20
C ARG A 123 13.67 5.43 -5.79
N GLU A 124 13.96 4.83 -4.63
CA GLU A 124 15.34 4.57 -4.21
C GLU A 124 16.09 3.61 -5.13
N ARG A 125 15.40 2.58 -5.65
CA ARG A 125 15.95 1.69 -6.67
C ARG A 125 16.32 2.45 -7.95
N GLY A 126 15.43 3.33 -8.41
CA GLY A 126 15.67 4.21 -9.54
C GLY A 126 16.87 5.15 -9.31
N ASN A 127 16.99 5.69 -8.10
CA ASN A 127 18.10 6.53 -7.68
C ASN A 127 19.44 5.78 -7.66
N ALA A 128 19.49 4.59 -7.06
CA ALA A 128 20.68 3.74 -7.05
C ALA A 128 21.13 3.38 -8.48
N ASN A 129 20.17 3.06 -9.36
CA ASN A 129 20.44 2.81 -10.78
C ASN A 129 21.10 4.00 -11.48
N ARG A 130 20.57 5.22 -11.26
CA ARG A 130 21.17 6.44 -11.83
C ARG A 130 22.60 6.63 -11.34
N MET A 131 22.88 6.39 -10.06
CA MET A 131 24.22 6.54 -9.50
C MET A 131 25.21 5.54 -10.12
N VAL A 132 24.81 4.28 -10.31
CA VAL A 132 25.62 3.28 -11.01
C VAL A 132 25.99 3.75 -12.42
N VAL A 133 25.04 4.34 -13.16
CA VAL A 133 25.29 4.85 -14.52
C VAL A 133 26.28 6.02 -14.50
N VAL A 134 26.09 6.99 -13.60
CA VAL A 134 27.00 8.15 -13.46
C VAL A 134 28.42 7.68 -13.13
N LEU A 135 28.57 6.82 -12.13
CA LEU A 135 29.89 6.31 -11.73
C LEU A 135 30.55 5.47 -12.84
N LEU A 136 29.78 4.69 -13.61
CA LEU A 136 30.32 3.99 -14.78
C LEU A 136 30.90 4.96 -15.81
N THR A 137 30.17 6.04 -16.13
CA THR A 137 30.66 7.05 -17.06
C THR A 137 31.91 7.79 -16.56
N MET A 138 32.02 8.03 -15.25
CA MET A 138 33.20 8.62 -14.63
C MET A 138 34.42 7.68 -14.70
N VAL A 139 34.24 6.39 -14.39
CA VAL A 139 35.30 5.38 -14.50
C VAL A 139 35.80 5.28 -15.93
N ASP A 140 34.91 5.26 -16.93
CA ASP A 140 35.29 5.26 -18.34
C ASP A 140 36.09 6.49 -18.75
N LYS A 141 35.69 7.69 -18.28
CA LYS A 141 36.43 8.94 -18.50
C LYS A 141 37.83 8.84 -17.90
N LEU A 142 37.94 8.41 -16.64
CA LEU A 142 39.22 8.29 -15.93
C LEU A 142 40.15 7.23 -16.54
N HIS A 143 39.62 6.14 -17.09
CA HIS A 143 40.42 5.19 -17.86
C HIS A 143 41.04 5.83 -19.10
N ARG A 144 40.27 6.60 -19.88
CA ARG A 144 40.77 7.31 -21.07
C ARG A 144 41.79 8.37 -20.70
N ASP A 145 41.56 9.12 -19.62
CA ASP A 145 42.49 10.13 -19.12
C ASP A 145 43.81 9.51 -18.68
N THR A 146 43.76 8.43 -17.89
CA THR A 146 44.95 7.68 -17.45
C THR A 146 45.74 7.15 -18.65
N ALA A 147 45.07 6.58 -19.66
CA ALA A 147 45.72 6.08 -20.87
C ALA A 147 46.39 7.20 -21.68
N SER A 148 45.71 8.36 -21.81
CA SER A 148 46.23 9.53 -22.51
C SER A 148 47.45 10.12 -21.80
N LEU A 149 47.38 10.30 -20.48
CA LEU A 149 48.49 10.81 -19.66
C LEU A 149 49.69 9.84 -19.64
N THR A 150 49.42 8.53 -19.66
CA THR A 150 50.46 7.50 -19.77
C THR A 150 51.19 7.60 -21.12
N ALA A 151 50.45 7.74 -22.22
CA ALA A 151 51.03 7.92 -23.55
C ALA A 151 51.83 9.23 -23.65
N GLU A 152 51.32 10.32 -23.07
CA GLU A 152 52.01 11.62 -23.03
C GLU A 152 53.31 11.55 -22.22
N ARG A 153 53.28 10.94 -21.03
CA ARG A 153 54.46 10.68 -20.20
C ARG A 153 55.52 9.90 -20.97
N ASP A 154 55.11 8.87 -21.69
CA ASP A 154 56.02 8.00 -22.43
C ASP A 154 56.61 8.71 -23.66
N ARG A 155 55.82 9.56 -24.33
CA ARG A 155 56.30 10.44 -25.40
C ARG A 155 57.33 11.44 -24.87
N LEU A 156 57.04 12.15 -23.77
CA LEU A 156 57.96 13.11 -23.17
C LEU A 156 59.28 12.43 -22.78
N ARG A 157 59.23 11.25 -22.14
CA ARG A 157 60.44 10.48 -21.80
C ARG A 157 61.31 10.11 -23.00
N ARG A 158 60.71 9.82 -24.16
CA ARG A 158 61.42 9.33 -25.35
C ARG A 158 61.95 10.46 -26.24
N TYR A 159 61.20 11.54 -26.39
CA TYR A 159 61.43 12.54 -27.45
C TYR A 159 61.70 13.95 -26.94
N GLU A 160 61.29 14.31 -25.72
CA GLU A 160 61.33 15.69 -25.24
C GLU A 160 62.07 15.79 -23.90
N ARG A 161 63.24 16.44 -23.89
CA ARG A 161 63.99 16.73 -22.65
C ARG A 161 63.42 17.94 -21.90
N ARG A 162 62.15 17.87 -21.52
CA ARG A 162 61.44 18.89 -20.71
C ARG A 162 61.07 18.28 -19.34
N PRO A 163 61.99 18.32 -18.35
CA PRO A 163 61.77 17.67 -17.06
C PRO A 163 60.55 18.22 -16.32
N ASP A 164 60.32 19.54 -16.36
CA ASP A 164 59.21 20.19 -15.65
C ASP A 164 57.84 19.75 -16.17
N LEU A 165 57.69 19.58 -17.50
CA LEU A 165 56.44 19.07 -18.09
C LEU A 165 56.23 17.59 -17.74
N LEU A 166 57.31 16.81 -17.73
CA LEU A 166 57.24 15.40 -17.37
C LEU A 166 56.82 15.21 -15.90
N GLU A 167 57.29 16.08 -15.00
CA GLU A 167 56.86 16.07 -13.59
C GLU A 167 55.38 16.40 -13.46
N LYS A 168 54.90 17.47 -14.09
CA LYS A 168 53.46 17.82 -14.11
C LYS A 168 52.56 16.71 -14.65
N VAL A 169 52.97 16.04 -15.73
CA VAL A 169 52.21 14.90 -16.29
C VAL A 169 52.21 13.72 -15.33
N ARG A 170 53.31 13.45 -14.61
CA ARG A 170 53.37 12.39 -13.59
C ARG A 170 52.45 12.70 -12.41
N GLU A 171 52.45 13.94 -11.92
CA GLU A 171 51.54 14.37 -10.84
C GLU A 171 50.08 14.22 -11.26
N ARG A 172 49.73 14.68 -12.47
CA ARG A 172 48.37 14.54 -13.00
C ARG A 172 47.97 13.09 -13.22
N LEU A 173 48.90 12.24 -13.69
CA LEU A 173 48.67 10.80 -13.82
C LEU A 173 48.41 10.16 -12.45
N ALA A 174 49.24 10.43 -11.45
CA ALA A 174 49.06 9.90 -10.10
C ALA A 174 47.70 10.33 -9.51
N ARG A 175 47.30 11.59 -9.71
CA ARG A 175 45.99 12.09 -9.30
C ARG A 175 44.85 11.36 -10.02
N SER A 176 44.93 11.20 -11.34
CA SER A 176 43.92 10.49 -12.13
C SER A 176 43.80 9.01 -11.72
N GLU A 177 44.90 8.34 -11.38
CA GLU A 177 44.89 6.97 -10.87
C GLU A 177 44.21 6.85 -9.51
N ILE A 178 44.44 7.80 -8.60
CA ILE A 178 43.76 7.88 -7.30
C ILE A 178 42.24 8.09 -7.51
N GLN A 179 41.88 9.05 -8.37
CA GLN A 179 40.48 9.34 -8.72
C GLN A 179 39.79 8.10 -9.31
N ARG A 180 40.46 7.40 -10.22
CA ARG A 180 39.94 6.17 -10.84
C ARG A 180 39.64 5.10 -9.80
N LYS A 181 40.61 4.81 -8.93
CA LYS A 181 40.45 3.81 -7.88
C LYS A 181 39.26 4.17 -6.97
N LYS A 182 39.15 5.44 -6.57
CA LYS A 182 38.03 5.93 -5.78
C LYS A 182 36.69 5.74 -6.52
N ALA A 183 36.62 6.11 -7.81
CA ALA A 183 35.41 5.93 -8.61
C ALA A 183 35.01 4.46 -8.77
N GLU A 184 35.98 3.55 -8.94
CA GLU A 184 35.76 2.10 -8.99
C GLU A 184 35.20 1.55 -7.66
N ASP A 185 35.76 1.99 -6.53
CA ASP A 185 35.29 1.62 -5.20
C ASP A 185 33.85 2.11 -4.95
N GLU A 186 33.55 3.37 -5.30
CA GLU A 186 32.19 3.91 -5.21
C GLU A 186 31.22 3.21 -6.17
N LEU A 187 31.67 2.83 -7.38
CA LEU A 187 30.84 2.07 -8.32
C LEU A 187 30.49 0.69 -7.76
N LYS A 188 31.46 0.00 -7.14
CA LYS A 188 31.22 -1.28 -6.47
C LYS A 188 30.22 -1.12 -5.34
N ARG A 189 30.34 -0.06 -4.55
CA ARG A 189 29.40 0.28 -3.48
C ARG A 189 27.99 0.55 -4.02
N ALA A 190 27.85 1.41 -5.03
CA ALA A 190 26.58 1.73 -5.67
C ALA A 190 25.87 0.48 -6.24
N ARG A 191 26.63 -0.46 -6.82
CA ARG A 191 26.08 -1.74 -7.29
C ARG A 191 25.53 -2.59 -6.13
N SER A 192 26.24 -2.65 -5.01
CA SER A 192 25.79 -3.35 -3.80
C SER A 192 24.49 -2.74 -3.26
N GLU A 193 24.43 -1.41 -3.17
CA GLU A 193 23.24 -0.69 -2.71
C GLU A 193 22.05 -0.90 -3.65
N ARG A 194 22.26 -0.87 -4.97
CA ARG A 194 21.23 -1.24 -5.95
C ARG A 194 20.71 -2.66 -5.71
N HIS A 195 21.60 -3.65 -5.56
CA HIS A 195 21.19 -5.02 -5.29
C HIS A 195 20.43 -5.16 -3.95
N LYS A 196 20.74 -4.34 -2.94
CA LYS A 196 19.95 -4.27 -1.72
C LYS A 196 18.56 -3.68 -2.00
N ALA A 197 18.47 -2.57 -2.74
CA ALA A 197 17.21 -1.95 -3.12
C ALA A 197 16.32 -2.89 -3.95
N ASP A 198 16.89 -3.64 -4.90
CA ASP A 198 16.16 -4.62 -5.72
C ASP A 198 15.49 -5.69 -4.84
N ARG A 199 16.22 -6.26 -3.88
CA ARG A 199 15.68 -7.27 -2.95
C ARG A 199 14.59 -6.71 -2.04
N LEU A 200 14.78 -5.49 -1.51
CA LEU A 200 13.77 -4.86 -0.66
C LEU A 200 12.50 -4.52 -1.45
N ALA A 201 12.64 -4.06 -2.70
CA ALA A 201 11.50 -3.80 -3.57
C ALA A 201 10.71 -5.07 -3.90
N GLU A 202 11.40 -6.19 -4.13
CA GLU A 202 10.76 -7.50 -4.32
C GLU A 202 9.98 -7.93 -3.07
N GLN A 203 10.58 -7.83 -1.88
CA GLN A 203 9.91 -8.13 -0.61
C GLN A 203 8.69 -7.24 -0.35
N ALA A 204 8.79 -5.95 -0.65
CA ALA A 204 7.67 -5.02 -0.50
C ALA A 204 6.52 -5.36 -1.47
N ALA A 205 6.84 -5.74 -2.72
CA ALA A 205 5.85 -6.19 -3.69
C ALA A 205 5.14 -7.48 -3.25
N GLU A 206 5.87 -8.43 -2.67
CA GLU A 206 5.30 -9.64 -2.08
C GLU A 206 4.36 -9.32 -0.92
N GLN A 207 4.74 -8.39 -0.03
CA GLN A 207 3.88 -7.96 1.08
C GLN A 207 2.57 -7.33 0.58
N VAL A 208 2.64 -6.47 -0.45
CA VAL A 208 1.45 -5.88 -1.06
C VAL A 208 0.54 -6.96 -1.65
N ARG A 209 1.09 -7.97 -2.33
CA ARG A 209 0.31 -9.09 -2.86
C ARG A 209 -0.36 -9.88 -1.73
N ALA A 210 0.38 -10.23 -0.68
CA ALA A 210 -0.13 -10.99 0.45
C ALA A 210 -1.28 -10.27 1.18
N LEU A 211 -1.14 -8.94 1.41
CA LEU A 211 -2.18 -8.14 2.05
C LEU A 211 -3.42 -7.96 1.15
N THR A 212 -3.21 -7.85 -0.16
CA THR A 212 -4.31 -7.78 -1.14
C THR A 212 -5.11 -9.07 -1.14
N GLU A 213 -4.43 -10.22 -1.15
CA GLU A 213 -5.06 -11.53 -1.01
C GLU A 213 -5.78 -11.69 0.34
N GLU A 214 -5.22 -11.19 1.45
CA GLU A 214 -5.92 -11.23 2.75
C GLU A 214 -7.21 -10.40 2.73
N LEU A 215 -7.20 -9.22 2.11
CA LEU A 215 -8.42 -8.42 1.92
C LEU A 215 -9.45 -9.15 1.06
N GLU A 216 -9.03 -9.76 -0.04
CA GLU A 216 -9.93 -10.56 -0.87
C GLU A 216 -10.53 -11.71 -0.05
N ARG A 217 -9.73 -12.45 0.71
CA ARG A 217 -10.23 -13.53 1.58
C ARG A 217 -11.24 -13.02 2.62
N LEU A 218 -10.98 -11.86 3.24
CA LEU A 218 -11.89 -11.25 4.21
C LEU A 218 -13.21 -10.82 3.56
N ARG A 219 -13.17 -10.26 2.34
CA ARG A 219 -14.36 -9.88 1.56
C ARG A 219 -15.23 -11.08 1.18
N HIS A 220 -14.62 -12.19 0.77
CA HIS A 220 -15.35 -13.42 0.45
C HIS A 220 -16.03 -14.03 1.69
N ARG A 221 -15.45 -13.84 2.88
CA ARG A 221 -16.00 -14.34 4.15
C ARG A 221 -17.18 -13.52 4.67
N SER A 222 -17.23 -12.21 4.38
CA SER A 222 -18.29 -11.31 4.83
C SER A 222 -19.48 -11.21 3.87
N GLY A 223 -19.44 -11.86 2.71
CA GLY A 223 -20.58 -11.91 1.76
C GLY A 223 -20.96 -10.56 1.17
N GLN A 224 -20.09 -9.56 1.27
CA GLN A 224 -20.36 -8.18 0.85
C GLN A 224 -20.10 -8.03 -0.66
N PRO A 225 -21.11 -7.68 -1.48
CA PRO A 225 -20.93 -7.53 -2.92
C PRO A 225 -20.06 -6.32 -3.26
N ASP A 226 -19.29 -6.51 -4.34
CA ASP A 226 -18.21 -5.65 -4.79
C ASP A 226 -18.74 -4.26 -5.21
N ASN A 227 -18.47 -3.25 -4.39
CA ASN A 227 -18.74 -1.85 -4.72
C ASN A 227 -17.49 -1.03 -4.40
N SER A 228 -16.43 -1.18 -5.20
CA SER A 228 -15.40 -0.14 -5.30
C SER A 228 -14.75 -0.11 -6.67
N PRO A 229 -14.61 1.08 -7.28
CA PRO A 229 -13.99 1.23 -8.58
C PRO A 229 -12.47 1.06 -8.48
N LEU A 230 -11.93 0.35 -9.47
CA LEU A 230 -10.50 0.21 -9.75
C LEU A 230 -9.85 1.60 -9.86
N GLN A 231 -9.03 1.99 -8.88
CA GLN A 231 -8.16 3.16 -9.02
C GLN A 231 -6.91 2.81 -9.82
N ALA A 232 -6.71 3.57 -10.90
CA ALA A 232 -5.59 3.48 -11.81
C ALA A 232 -4.27 3.89 -11.15
N VAL A 233 -3.25 3.09 -11.42
CA VAL A 233 -1.86 3.29 -11.03
C VAL A 233 -1.30 4.59 -11.61
N LEU A 234 -0.91 5.53 -10.75
CA LEU A 234 -0.18 6.72 -11.14
C LEU A 234 1.32 6.43 -11.24
N THR A 235 1.80 6.10 -12.44
CA THR A 235 3.23 6.19 -12.78
C THR A 235 3.59 7.62 -13.15
N ARG A 236 4.29 8.34 -12.25
CA ARG A 236 4.94 9.62 -12.57
C ARG A 236 6.43 9.40 -12.85
N ARG A 237 6.77 9.52 -14.13
CA ARG A 237 8.13 9.46 -14.68
C ARG A 237 8.92 10.70 -14.25
N SER A 238 10.02 10.51 -13.52
CA SER A 238 10.97 11.57 -13.20
C SER A 238 12.18 11.49 -14.13
N THR A 239 12.48 12.59 -14.82
CA THR A 239 13.76 12.83 -15.48
C THR A 239 14.16 14.28 -15.27
N SER A 240 14.99 14.54 -14.27
CA SER A 240 15.89 15.70 -14.29
C SER A 240 17.25 15.15 -14.65
N ARG A 241 17.67 15.46 -15.88
CA ARG A 241 18.96 15.12 -16.47
C ARG A 241 19.81 16.37 -16.37
N GLU A 242 20.71 16.41 -15.39
CA GLU A 242 21.82 17.34 -15.39
C GLU A 242 23.08 16.58 -15.80
N THR A 243 23.55 16.88 -17.00
CA THR A 243 24.90 16.56 -17.45
C THR A 243 25.74 17.81 -17.20
N ALA A 244 26.76 17.69 -16.35
CA ALA A 244 27.81 18.68 -16.25
C ALA A 244 29.12 18.00 -16.64
N ASP A 245 29.64 18.48 -17.77
CA ASP A 245 31.01 18.31 -18.21
C ASP A 245 31.90 19.20 -17.33
N ALA A 246 33.02 18.67 -16.84
CA ALA A 246 33.76 19.29 -15.75
C ALA A 246 35.20 18.75 -15.64
N ASP A 247 36.13 19.66 -15.32
CA ASP A 247 37.59 19.51 -15.24
C ASP A 247 38.02 18.60 -14.06
N ALA A 248 39.32 18.32 -13.93
CA ALA A 248 39.85 17.33 -12.98
C ALA A 248 39.55 17.62 -11.48
N ASP A 249 39.34 18.88 -11.10
CA ASP A 249 38.90 19.27 -9.74
C ASP A 249 37.41 18.98 -9.52
N ASP A 250 36.61 19.11 -10.57
CA ASP A 250 35.17 18.83 -10.52
C ASP A 250 34.88 17.32 -10.37
N ILE A 251 35.82 16.46 -10.81
CA ILE A 251 35.72 15.00 -10.60
C ILE A 251 35.82 14.66 -9.12
N ASP A 252 36.73 15.30 -8.37
CA ASP A 252 36.88 15.03 -6.94
C ASP A 252 35.65 15.49 -6.15
N GLU A 253 35.10 16.66 -6.49
CA GLU A 253 33.85 17.16 -5.90
C GLU A 253 32.67 16.25 -6.24
N ALA A 254 32.54 15.84 -7.51
CA ALA A 254 31.45 14.98 -7.94
C ALA A 254 31.54 13.58 -7.31
N LEU A 255 32.74 13.02 -7.13
CA LEU A 255 32.94 11.78 -6.37
C LEU A 255 32.59 11.95 -4.89
N ALA A 256 32.94 13.07 -4.27
CA ALA A 256 32.55 13.36 -2.89
C ALA A 256 31.02 13.50 -2.74
N LYS A 257 30.36 14.13 -3.71
CA LYS A 257 28.90 14.24 -3.76
C LYS A 257 28.23 12.89 -3.98
N ALA A 258 28.77 12.05 -4.87
CA ALA A 258 28.30 10.70 -5.09
C ALA A 258 28.41 9.84 -3.81
N ALA A 259 29.55 9.90 -3.12
CA ALA A 259 29.75 9.20 -1.85
C ALA A 259 28.71 9.59 -0.79
N ARG A 260 28.48 10.89 -0.58
CA ARG A 260 27.44 11.38 0.35
C ARG A 260 26.05 10.88 -0.03
N TYR A 261 25.73 10.90 -1.32
CA TYR A 261 24.44 10.41 -1.80
C TYR A 261 24.24 8.91 -1.53
N LEU A 262 25.29 8.11 -1.73
CA LEU A 262 25.30 6.68 -1.40
C LEU A 262 25.19 6.45 0.11
N ASP A 263 25.88 7.24 0.94
CA ASP A 263 25.73 7.18 2.40
C ASP A 263 24.28 7.43 2.84
N ASP A 264 23.65 8.49 2.32
CA ASP A 264 22.26 8.80 2.62
C ASP A 264 21.30 7.72 2.10
N GLY A 265 21.57 7.19 0.90
CA GLY A 265 20.81 6.09 0.30
C GLY A 265 20.88 4.82 1.12
N ALA A 266 22.08 4.44 1.57
CA ALA A 266 22.29 3.27 2.42
C ALA A 266 21.51 3.38 3.75
N GLN A 267 21.49 4.56 4.37
CA GLN A 267 20.70 4.80 5.58
C GLN A 267 19.19 4.66 5.31
N ARG A 268 18.68 5.19 4.19
CA ARG A 268 17.26 5.04 3.81
C ARG A 268 16.90 3.57 3.56
N LEU A 269 17.73 2.83 2.83
CA LEU A 269 17.51 1.39 2.59
C LEU A 269 17.56 0.58 3.89
N GLU A 270 18.37 0.97 4.87
CA GLU A 270 18.37 0.33 6.19
C GLU A 270 17.08 0.58 6.96
N ARG A 271 16.55 1.82 6.93
CA ARG A 271 15.25 2.14 7.53
C ARG A 271 14.13 1.33 6.89
N PHE A 272 14.06 1.28 5.54
CA PHE A 272 13.06 0.46 4.86
C PHE A 272 13.16 -1.02 5.22
N ALA A 273 14.38 -1.54 5.39
CA ALA A 273 14.57 -2.93 5.82
C ALA A 273 14.09 -3.18 7.26
N GLN A 274 14.18 -2.19 8.15
CA GLN A 274 13.63 -2.24 9.51
C GLN A 274 12.10 -2.19 9.47
N ASP A 275 11.53 -1.22 8.77
CA ASP A 275 10.07 -1.05 8.63
C ASP A 275 9.40 -2.31 8.05
N LEU A 276 10.02 -2.94 7.06
CA LEU A 276 9.54 -4.20 6.47
C LEU A 276 9.53 -5.36 7.47
N ARG A 277 10.46 -5.39 8.43
CA ARG A 277 10.51 -6.41 9.49
C ARG A 277 9.49 -6.15 10.59
N GLU A 278 9.23 -4.88 10.92
CA GLU A 278 8.25 -4.51 11.94
C GLU A 278 6.82 -4.82 11.51
N ASP A 279 6.48 -4.60 10.24
CA ASP A 279 5.15 -4.88 9.69
C ASP A 279 4.91 -6.38 9.38
N ASN A 280 5.97 -7.19 9.34
CA ASN A 280 5.95 -8.64 9.22
C ASN A 280 6.80 -9.26 10.33
N PRO A 281 6.35 -9.20 11.61
CA PRO A 281 7.05 -9.93 12.64
C PRO A 281 7.05 -11.40 12.22
N PRO A 282 8.21 -12.09 12.22
CA PRO A 282 8.21 -13.53 11.98
C PRO A 282 7.22 -14.09 12.99
N THR A 283 6.17 -14.72 12.50
CA THR A 283 5.20 -15.41 13.34
C THR A 283 6.01 -16.35 14.21
N ALA A 284 6.26 -15.93 15.45
CA ALA A 284 6.85 -16.79 16.45
C ALA A 284 5.95 -18.01 16.45
N CYS A 285 6.51 -19.17 16.10
CA CYS A 285 5.85 -20.45 16.22
C CYS A 285 5.09 -20.41 17.54
N SER A 286 3.75 -20.46 17.45
CA SER A 286 2.94 -20.72 18.63
C SER A 286 3.58 -21.94 19.30
N PRO A 287 3.99 -21.86 20.57
CA PRO A 287 4.49 -23.04 21.25
C PRO A 287 3.36 -24.06 21.15
N CYS A 288 3.62 -25.16 20.45
CA CYS A 288 2.76 -26.33 20.47
C CYS A 288 2.44 -26.56 21.93
N ARG A 289 1.15 -26.40 22.28
CA ARG A 289 0.63 -26.51 23.63
C ARG A 289 0.84 -27.97 24.03
N SER A 290 1.98 -28.26 24.64
CA SER A 290 2.29 -29.56 25.23
C SER A 290 1.27 -29.79 26.33
N SER A 291 0.25 -30.60 26.04
CA SER A 291 -0.70 -31.08 27.04
C SER A 291 0.06 -31.74 28.20
N PRO A 292 -0.22 -31.38 29.46
CA PRO A 292 0.41 -32.03 30.60
C PRO A 292 -0.34 -33.34 30.87
N ASN A 293 -0.01 -34.41 30.12
CA ASN A 293 -0.48 -35.72 30.51
C ASN A 293 0.50 -36.34 31.51
N GLN A 294 0.06 -36.30 32.76
CA GLN A 294 0.67 -36.98 33.90
C GLN A 294 1.02 -38.42 33.53
N THR A 295 2.29 -38.78 33.62
CA THR A 295 2.66 -40.16 33.95
C THR A 295 3.83 -40.11 34.92
N LYS A 296 3.57 -40.66 36.10
CA LYS A 296 4.45 -40.73 37.26
C LYS A 296 5.79 -41.38 36.89
N PRO A 297 6.94 -40.81 37.27
CA PRO A 297 8.20 -41.53 37.20
C PRO A 297 8.27 -42.55 38.34
N VAL A 298 8.34 -43.84 37.97
CA VAL A 298 8.74 -44.93 38.86
C VAL A 298 10.20 -44.73 39.24
N THR A 299 10.44 -44.53 40.53
CA THR A 299 11.76 -44.52 41.15
C THR A 299 12.41 -45.90 40.99
N VAL A 300 13.41 -46.01 40.12
CA VAL A 300 14.37 -47.13 40.13
C VAL A 300 15.70 -46.60 40.64
N THR A 301 16.05 -47.06 41.83
CA THR A 301 17.26 -46.75 42.58
C THR A 301 18.50 -47.22 41.81
N PRO A 302 19.50 -46.35 41.51
CA PRO A 302 20.76 -46.79 40.94
C PRO A 302 21.71 -47.33 42.02
N SER A 303 22.09 -48.59 41.86
CA SER A 303 23.16 -49.25 42.61
C SER A 303 24.51 -48.61 42.26
N MET A 304 25.18 -48.08 43.29
CA MET A 304 26.53 -47.53 43.17
C MET A 304 27.55 -48.62 42.86
N ARG A 305 28.29 -48.46 41.75
CA ARG A 305 29.61 -49.07 41.60
C ARG A 305 30.52 -48.19 40.73
N ARG A 306 31.47 -47.54 41.38
CA ARG A 306 32.74 -46.98 40.84
C ARG A 306 33.58 -46.51 42.05
N PRO A 307 34.90 -46.27 41.92
CA PRO A 307 35.76 -46.44 40.75
C PRO A 307 37.07 -47.21 41.06
N ALA A 308 37.84 -47.40 39.99
CA ALA A 308 39.24 -47.79 40.02
C ALA A 308 40.12 -46.70 40.67
N SER A 309 41.21 -47.15 41.30
CA SER A 309 42.39 -46.35 41.59
C SER A 309 43.60 -47.06 40.97
N ASN A 310 44.34 -46.33 40.13
CA ASN A 310 45.64 -46.71 39.58
C ASN A 310 46.71 -46.78 40.67
N THR A 311 47.53 -47.84 40.67
CA THR A 311 49.02 -47.85 40.66
C THR A 311 49.49 -49.29 40.77
#